data_AF-A0AAJ2H4Y8-F1
#
_entry.id   AF-A0AAJ2H4Y8-F1
#
_cell.length_a   1.000
_cell.length_b   1.000
_cell.length_c   1.000
_cell.angle_alpha   90.00
_cell.angle_beta   90.00
_cell.angle_gamma   90.00
#
_symmetry.space_group_name_H-M   'P 1'
#
loop_
_entity.id
_entity.type
_entity.pdbx_description
1 polymer ?
#
loop_
_entity_poly.entity_id
_entity_poly.type
_entity_poly.pdbx_seq_one_letter_code
_entity_poly.pdbx_strand_id
1 'polypeptide(L)'
;ASIQVTSYDMVRVGDWITMPGLNADGDVIDMSLHTIKVQNFDKTITTIPTNRLIIDTFINWRGMSDAGGRRIKRAILIDQTSIDFLSDEQYQHLKSAFLLDK
;
A
#
# COMPACT_ATOMS: atom_id res chain seq x y z
N ALA A 1 1.15 4.35 -33.74
CA ALA A 1 1.37 3.03 -33.10
C ALA A 1 2.01 3.14 -31.70
N SER A 2 1.84 4.26 -30.98
CA SER A 2 2.57 4.56 -29.72
C SER A 2 1.73 4.38 -28.44
N ILE A 3 0.40 4.31 -28.55
CA ILE A 3 -0.53 4.27 -27.40
C ILE A 3 -0.62 2.87 -26.76
N GLN A 4 -0.34 1.81 -27.53
CA GLN A 4 -0.36 0.44 -27.01
C GLN A 4 0.86 0.12 -26.15
N VAL A 5 2.04 0.66 -26.48
CA VAL A 5 3.29 0.36 -25.77
C VAL A 5 3.31 0.92 -24.36
N THR A 6 2.75 2.11 -24.13
CA THR A 6 2.69 2.71 -22.78
C THR A 6 1.72 1.97 -21.86
N SER A 7 0.63 1.43 -22.40
CA SER A 7 -0.35 0.67 -21.60
C SER A 7 0.22 -0.64 -21.04
N TYR A 8 1.18 -1.25 -21.74
CA TYR A 8 1.85 -2.46 -21.29
C TYR A 8 2.83 -2.23 -20.12
N ASP A 9 3.32 -1.00 -19.90
CA ASP A 9 4.23 -0.75 -18.78
C ASP A 9 3.53 -0.21 -17.52
N MET A 10 2.27 0.22 -17.66
CA MET A 10 1.43 0.66 -16.53
C MET A 10 1.18 -0.47 -15.52
N VAL A 11 1.06 -1.71 -16.00
CA VAL A 11 0.79 -2.91 -15.20
C VAL A 11 1.55 -4.09 -15.81
N ARG A 12 2.14 -4.95 -14.97
CA ARG A 12 2.80 -6.20 -15.37
C ARG A 12 2.20 -7.38 -14.61
N VAL A 13 2.37 -8.58 -15.16
CA VAL A 13 2.05 -9.82 -14.44
C VAL A 13 2.89 -9.89 -13.16
N GLY A 14 2.24 -10.19 -12.04
CA GLY A 14 2.82 -10.19 -10.70
C GLY A 14 2.68 -8.86 -9.95
N ASP A 15 2.23 -7.78 -10.60
CA ASP A 15 1.92 -6.56 -9.88
C ASP A 15 0.69 -6.74 -9.00
N TRP A 16 0.75 -6.22 -7.78
CA TRP A 16 -0.47 -5.96 -7.01
C TRP A 16 -1.08 -4.63 -7.45
N ILE A 17 -2.32 -4.69 -7.92
CA ILE A 17 -3.12 -3.49 -8.24
C ILE A 17 -4.41 -3.41 -7.41
N THR A 18 -4.85 -2.18 -7.16
CA THR A 18 -6.14 -1.89 -6.54
C THR A 18 -6.96 -0.95 -7.42
N MET A 19 -8.17 -1.36 -7.80
CA MET A 19 -9.17 -0.61 -8.54
C MET A 19 -10.52 -0.65 -7.80
N PRO A 20 -10.82 0.36 -6.94
CA PRO A 20 -12.06 0.37 -6.15
C PRO A 20 -13.33 0.32 -7.00
N GLY A 21 -13.33 0.98 -8.17
CA GLY A 21 -14.49 1.01 -9.06
C GLY A 21 -14.82 -0.32 -9.75
N LEU A 22 -13.92 -1.30 -9.69
CA LEU A 22 -14.06 -2.60 -10.35
C LEU A 22 -13.91 -3.78 -9.37
N ASN A 23 -13.88 -3.52 -8.06
CA ASN A 23 -13.62 -4.54 -7.02
C ASN A 23 -12.41 -5.42 -7.38
N ALA A 24 -11.31 -4.80 -7.82
CA ALA A 24 -10.05 -5.50 -8.01
C ALA A 24 -9.09 -5.05 -6.93
N ASP A 25 -8.62 -5.98 -6.11
CA ASP A 25 -7.59 -5.77 -5.11
C ASP A 25 -6.78 -7.05 -4.94
N GLY A 26 -5.69 -7.15 -5.70
CA GLY A 26 -4.80 -8.30 -5.67
C GLY A 26 -3.83 -8.36 -6.82
N ASP A 27 -3.27 -9.55 -7.03
CA ASP A 27 -2.14 -9.75 -7.93
C ASP A 27 -2.60 -10.00 -9.37
N VAL A 28 -1.92 -9.39 -10.33
CA VAL A 28 -2.15 -9.62 -11.75
C VAL A 28 -1.59 -10.99 -12.12
N ILE A 29 -2.48 -11.91 -12.49
CA ILE A 29 -2.11 -13.30 -12.79
C ILE A 29 -1.92 -13.55 -14.29
N ASP A 30 -2.55 -12.74 -15.14
CA ASP A 30 -2.55 -12.94 -16.60
C ASP A 30 -2.90 -11.63 -17.31
N MET A 31 -2.31 -11.41 -18.48
CA MET A 31 -2.51 -10.22 -19.31
C MET A 31 -2.60 -10.61 -20.78
N SER A 32 -3.71 -10.24 -21.40
CA SER A 32 -3.95 -10.33 -22.84
C SER A 32 -4.06 -8.92 -23.44
N LEU A 33 -4.10 -8.82 -24.77
CA LEU A 33 -4.19 -7.52 -25.46
C LEU A 33 -5.38 -6.67 -25.01
N HIS A 34 -6.51 -7.32 -24.69
CA HIS A 34 -7.77 -6.63 -24.37
C HIS A 34 -8.24 -6.82 -22.93
N THR A 35 -7.60 -7.71 -22.17
CA THR A 35 -8.06 -8.08 -20.83
C THR A 35 -6.90 -8.36 -19.91
N ILE A 36 -7.10 -8.03 -18.63
CA ILE A 36 -6.17 -8.30 -17.54
C ILE A 36 -6.96 -9.09 -16.50
N LYS A 37 -6.35 -10.13 -15.95
CA LYS A 37 -6.93 -10.90 -14.86
C LYS A 37 -6.18 -10.60 -13.58
N VAL A 38 -6.94 -10.20 -12.58
CA VAL A 38 -6.46 -9.95 -11.22
C VAL A 38 -7.04 -11.03 -10.32
N GLN A 39 -6.19 -11.71 -9.57
CA GLN A 39 -6.63 -12.58 -8.49
C GLN A 39 -6.69 -11.74 -7.21
N ASN A 40 -7.90 -11.52 -6.71
CA ASN A 40 -8.11 -10.81 -5.46
C ASN A 40 -7.57 -11.63 -4.27
N PHE A 41 -7.35 -10.97 -3.14
CA PHE A 41 -6.88 -11.66 -1.93
C PHE A 41 -7.88 -12.69 -1.38
N ASP A 42 -9.17 -12.54 -1.68
CA ASP A 42 -10.22 -13.52 -1.39
C ASP A 42 -10.25 -14.70 -2.38
N LYS A 43 -9.27 -14.79 -3.28
CA LYS A 43 -9.10 -15.80 -4.35
C LYS A 43 -10.09 -15.72 -5.50
N THR A 44 -10.96 -14.71 -5.56
CA THR A 44 -11.78 -14.45 -6.74
C THR A 44 -10.94 -13.90 -7.90
N ILE A 45 -11.42 -14.04 -9.15
CA ILE A 45 -10.74 -13.52 -10.34
C ILE A 45 -11.57 -12.40 -10.95
N THR A 46 -11.02 -11.18 -10.95
CA THR A 46 -11.60 -10.02 -11.62
C THR A 46 -10.96 -9.87 -13.00
N THR A 47 -11.78 -9.81 -14.05
CA THR A 47 -11.31 -9.55 -15.42
C THR A 47 -11.58 -8.09 -15.78
N ILE A 48 -10.51 -7.36 -16.08
CA ILE A 48 -10.52 -5.92 -16.34
C ILE A 48 -10.19 -5.68 -17.82
N PRO A 49 -11.05 -5.00 -18.58
CA PRO A 49 -10.71 -4.58 -19.94
C PRO A 49 -9.54 -3.59 -19.94
N THR A 50 -8.57 -3.75 -20.84
CA THR A 50 -7.34 -2.91 -20.85
C THR A 50 -7.64 -1.42 -21.02
N ASN A 51 -8.73 -1.06 -21.71
CA ASN A 51 -9.13 0.34 -21.88
C ASN A 51 -9.50 1.03 -20.54
N ARG A 52 -9.92 0.28 -19.52
CA ARG A 52 -10.22 0.82 -18.20
C ARG A 52 -8.98 1.38 -17.51
N LEU A 53 -7.79 0.81 -17.75
CA LEU A 53 -6.55 1.34 -17.16
C LEU A 53 -6.15 2.72 -17.68
N ILE A 54 -6.63 3.10 -18.87
CA ILE A 54 -6.33 4.41 -19.46
C ILE A 54 -7.31 5.48 -18.95
N ILE A 55 -8.55 5.07 -18.67
CA ILE A 55 -9.65 5.98 -18.34
C ILE A 55 -9.79 6.16 -16.82
N ASP A 56 -9.67 5.08 -16.07
CA ASP A 56 -9.92 5.08 -14.63
C ASP A 56 -8.61 5.19 -13.84
N THR A 57 -8.73 5.76 -12.64
CA THR A 57 -7.63 5.77 -11.69
C THR A 57 -7.49 4.41 -11.01
N PHE A 58 -6.25 3.99 -10.81
CA PHE A 58 -5.90 2.77 -10.09
C PHE A 58 -4.60 2.97 -9.33
N ILE A 59 -4.35 2.09 -8.37
CA ILE A 59 -3.11 2.07 -7.60
C ILE A 59 -2.30 0.86 -8.05
N ASN A 60 -1.04 1.07 -8.42
CA ASN A 60 -0.07 -0.01 -8.63
C ASN A 60 0.93 0.00 -7.47
N TRP A 61 0.98 -1.10 -6.72
CA TRP A 61 1.82 -1.24 -5.53
C TRP A 61 3.25 -1.70 -5.83
N ARG A 62 3.62 -1.92 -7.10
CA ARG A 62 4.97 -2.35 -7.51
C ARG A 62 6.07 -1.49 -6.87
N GLY A 63 5.94 -0.16 -6.91
CA GLY A 63 6.92 0.74 -6.31
C GLY A 63 7.07 0.61 -4.78
N MET A 64 6.01 0.19 -4.07
CA MET A 64 6.07 -0.12 -2.64
C MET A 64 6.79 -1.44 -2.39
N SER A 65 6.50 -2.47 -3.20
CA SER A 65 7.18 -3.76 -3.13
C SER A 65 8.67 -3.66 -3.44
N ASP A 66 9.02 -2.95 -4.53
CA ASP A 66 10.41 -2.79 -4.99
C ASP A 66 11.26 -1.96 -4.02
N ALA A 67 10.65 -1.01 -3.32
CA ALA A 67 11.34 -0.21 -2.31
C ALA A 67 11.70 -1.01 -1.04
N GLY A 68 11.21 -2.25 -0.90
CA GLY A 68 11.44 -3.09 0.28
C GLY A 68 10.84 -2.53 1.58
N GLY A 69 9.95 -1.55 1.47
CA GLY A 69 9.42 -0.81 2.61
C GLY A 69 7.96 -0.43 2.43
N ARG A 70 7.17 -0.58 3.51
CA ARG A 70 5.75 -0.22 3.54
C ARG A 70 5.53 0.95 4.48
N ARG A 71 4.83 2.00 4.01
CA ARG A 71 4.50 3.14 4.86
C ARG A 71 3.45 2.75 5.90
N ILE A 72 3.81 2.83 7.18
CA ILE A 72 2.88 2.75 8.31
C ILE A 72 2.63 4.18 8.81
N LYS A 73 1.37 4.64 8.80
CA LYS A 73 0.98 5.94 9.36
C LYS A 73 0.13 5.68 10.60
N ARG A 74 0.60 6.12 11.77
CA ARG A 74 -0.13 6.06 13.04
C ARG A 74 -0.36 7.47 13.57
N ALA A 75 -1.53 7.69 14.15
CA ALA A 75 -1.79 8.86 14.99
C ALA A 75 -1.62 8.43 16.45
N ILE A 76 -0.91 9.24 17.23
CA ILE A 76 -0.80 9.07 18.68
C ILE A 76 -1.66 10.18 19.28
N LEU A 77 -2.71 9.78 20.00
CA LEU A 77 -3.57 10.70 20.74
C LEU A 77 -2.94 10.90 22.11
N ILE A 78 -2.59 12.14 22.44
CA ILE A 78 -2.03 12.52 23.74
C ILE A 78 -3.14 13.24 24.50
N ASP A 79 -3.41 12.78 25.71
CA ASP A 79 -4.28 13.48 26.64
C ASP A 79 -3.52 14.70 27.18
N GLN A 80 -4.08 15.91 27.04
CA GLN A 80 -3.42 17.12 27.52
C GLN A 80 -3.27 17.12 29.05
N THR A 81 -4.13 16.41 29.77
CA THR A 81 -4.05 16.28 31.23
C THR A 81 -2.95 15.33 31.68
N SER A 82 -2.42 14.50 30.77
CA SER A 82 -1.28 13.62 31.06
C SER A 82 0.08 14.31 30.86
N ILE A 83 0.10 15.64 30.68
CA ILE A 83 1.33 16.42 30.52
C ILE A 83 1.66 17.07 31.86
N ASP A 84 2.69 16.57 32.50
CA ASP A 84 3.23 17.08 33.76
C ASP A 84 4.76 17.19 33.71
N PHE A 85 5.31 17.90 34.71
CA PHE A 85 6.76 17.95 34.87
C PHE A 85 7.26 16.61 35.38
N LEU A 86 8.31 16.10 34.74
CA LEU A 86 8.92 14.84 35.09
C LEU A 86 9.46 14.88 36.53
N SER A 87 8.98 13.96 37.37
CA SER A 87 9.52 13.76 38.71
C SER A 87 10.79 12.90 38.69
N ASP A 88 11.63 13.00 39.73
CA ASP A 88 12.84 12.18 39.85
C ASP A 88 12.51 10.68 39.86
N GLU A 89 11.37 10.28 40.45
CA GLU A 89 10.92 8.88 40.47
C GLU A 89 10.51 8.39 39.08
N GLN A 90 9.74 9.20 38.34
CA GLN A 90 9.37 8.89 36.95
C GLN A 90 10.61 8.82 36.05
N TYR A 91 11.60 9.69 36.27
CA TYR A 91 12.86 9.66 35.54
C TYR A 91 13.62 8.35 35.75
N GLN A 92 13.76 7.88 37.00
CA GLN A 92 14.42 6.59 37.28
C GLN A 92 13.65 5.42 36.66
N HIS A 93 12.31 5.45 36.70
CA HIS A 93 11.48 4.42 36.09
C HIS A 93 11.66 4.37 34.56
N LEU A 94 11.60 5.52 33.88
CA LEU A 94 11.76 5.59 32.42
C LEU A 94 13.17 5.20 31.97
N LYS A 95 14.19 5.52 32.77
CA LYS A 95 15.57 5.10 32.52
C LYS A 95 15.70 3.57 32.57
N SER A 96 15.00 2.90 33.49
CA SER A 96 15.00 1.43 33.58
C SER A 96 14.34 0.75 32.37
N ALA A 97 13.44 1.46 31.68
CA ALA A 97 12.67 0.95 30.54
C ALA A 97 13.43 1.00 29.20
N PHE A 98 14.75 1.20 29.19
CA PHE A 98 15.60 1.25 27.99
C PHE A 98 15.31 2.40 26.99
N LEU A 99 14.33 3.26 27.27
CA LEU A 99 13.91 4.35 26.38
C LEU A 99 14.83 5.59 26.44
N LEU A 100 15.68 5.69 27.47
CA LEU A 100 16.49 6.89 27.75
C LEU A 100 18.00 6.63 27.86
N ASP A 101 18.48 5.40 27.64
CA ASP A 101 19.91 5.13 27.60
C ASP A 101 20.52 5.58 26.26
N LYS A 102 21.69 6.23 26.35
CA LYS A 102 22.52 6.69 25.21
C LYS A 102 23.36 5.56 24.63
#